data_AF-A0AAU4XP53-F1
#
_entry.id   AF-A0AAU4XP53-F1
#
_cell.length_a   1.000
_cell.length_b   1.000
_cell.length_c   1.000
_cell.angle_alpha   90.00
_cell.angle_beta   90.00
_cell.angle_gamma   90.00
#
_symmetry.space_group_name_H-M   'P 1'
#
loop_
_entity.id
_entity.type
_entity.pdbx_description
1 polymer ?
#
loop_
_entity_poly.entity_id
_entity_poly.type
_entity_poly.pdbx_seq_one_letter_code
_entity_poly.pdbx_strand_id
1 'polypeptide(L)'
;MIADRVVQAALKLVLEPIFESDFKPVSYGFRPKRRAQDAIAEIHFYGTHGYRGVLDADIAACFDEIDHAALMDRVRMRIKDNQVSFAGEGILEGRSPDGAR
;
A
#
# COMPACT_ATOMS: atom_id res chain seq x y z
N MET A 1 17.16 12.37 -0.33
CA MET A 1 18.52 11.78 -0.38
C MET A 1 18.41 10.24 -0.33
N ILE A 2 19.47 9.48 -0.59
CA ILE A 2 19.43 7.99 -0.52
C ILE A 2 18.93 7.49 0.85
N ALA A 3 19.22 8.23 1.92
CA ALA A 3 18.76 7.96 3.28
C ALA A 3 17.23 7.81 3.37
N ASP A 4 16.45 8.71 2.77
CA ASP A 4 14.98 8.65 2.80
C ASP A 4 14.46 7.38 2.16
N ARG A 5 15.07 6.95 1.05
CA ARG A 5 14.71 5.69 0.38
C ARG A 5 15.04 4.47 1.24
N VAL A 6 16.13 4.52 2.00
CA VAL A 6 16.51 3.45 2.94
C VAL A 6 15.51 3.38 4.10
N VAL A 7 15.09 4.51 4.66
CA VAL A 7 14.07 4.55 5.73
C VAL A 7 12.72 4.07 5.19
N GLN A 8 12.31 4.51 3.99
CA GLN A 8 11.10 4.03 3.32
C GLN A 8 11.14 2.51 3.09
N ALA A 9 12.28 1.97 2.64
CA ALA A 9 12.45 0.52 2.44
C ALA A 9 12.42 -0.26 3.75
N ALA A 10 13.06 0.24 4.81
CA ALA A 10 13.04 -0.37 6.13
C ALA A 10 11.63 -0.38 6.73
N LEU A 11 10.91 0.74 6.62
CA LEU A 11 9.51 0.84 7.04
C LEU A 11 8.66 -0.16 6.26
N LYS A 12 8.81 -0.22 4.93
CA LYS A 12 8.10 -1.18 4.08
C LYS A 12 8.28 -2.62 4.56
N LEU A 13 9.49 -3.05 4.90
CA LEU A 13 9.75 -4.42 5.39
C LEU A 13 9.00 -4.75 6.70
N VAL A 14 8.81 -3.76 7.57
CA VAL A 14 8.07 -3.95 8.83
C VAL A 14 6.55 -3.91 8.60
N LEU A 15 6.09 -3.00 7.73
CA LEU A 15 4.66 -2.82 7.46
C LEU A 15 4.07 -3.92 6.58
N GLU A 16 4.80 -4.39 5.58
CA GLU A 16 4.36 -5.42 4.64
C GLU A 16 3.73 -6.65 5.33
N PRO A 17 4.39 -7.35 6.27
CA PRO A 17 3.79 -8.53 6.89
C PRO A 17 2.56 -8.21 7.75
N ILE A 18 2.48 -7.01 8.33
CA ILE A 18 1.33 -6.59 9.15
C ILE A 18 0.10 -6.43 8.24
N PHE A 19 0.23 -5.71 7.14
CA PHE A 19 -0.88 -5.48 6.21
C PHE A 19 -1.20 -6.70 5.33
N GLU A 20 -0.19 -7.52 5.00
CA GLU A 20 -0.38 -8.74 4.21
C GLU A 20 -1.32 -9.74 4.89
N SER A 21 -1.37 -9.74 6.22
CA SER A 21 -2.31 -10.58 6.99
C SER A 21 -3.78 -10.22 6.78
N ASP A 22 -4.08 -8.97 6.42
CA ASP A 22 -5.45 -8.47 6.25
C ASP A 22 -5.87 -8.38 4.77
N PHE A 23 -4.93 -8.44 3.83
CA PHE A 23 -5.23 -8.32 2.40
C PHE A 23 -6.05 -9.50 1.87
N LYS A 24 -7.14 -9.18 1.17
CA LYS A 24 -7.99 -10.18 0.52
C LYS A 24 -7.22 -10.94 -0.58
N PRO A 25 -7.55 -12.23 -0.84
CA PRO A 25 -6.90 -13.02 -1.89
C PRO A 25 -6.98 -12.41 -3.29
N VAL A 26 -8.06 -11.67 -3.57
CA VAL A 26 -8.33 -10.99 -4.86
C VAL A 26 -7.55 -9.67 -5.04
N SER A 27 -6.76 -9.25 -4.05
CA SER A 27 -5.90 -8.07 -4.17
C SER A 27 -4.54 -8.47 -4.73
N TYR A 28 -4.17 -7.94 -5.90
CA TYR A 28 -2.94 -8.32 -6.60
C TYR A 28 -1.91 -7.19 -6.71
N GLY A 29 -2.33 -5.93 -6.58
CA GLY A 29 -1.46 -4.77 -6.75
C GLY A 29 -0.50 -4.56 -5.58
N PHE A 30 0.75 -4.18 -5.89
CA PHE A 30 1.78 -3.77 -4.93
C PHE A 30 2.08 -4.75 -3.78
N ARG A 31 1.78 -6.05 -3.97
CA ARG A 31 1.99 -7.09 -2.96
C ARG A 31 3.22 -7.94 -3.26
N PRO A 32 3.97 -8.38 -2.24
CA PRO A 32 5.06 -9.32 -2.44
C PRO A 32 4.51 -10.65 -2.99
N LYS A 33 5.20 -11.22 -3.98
CA LYS A 33 4.85 -12.52 -4.61
C LYS A 33 3.50 -12.57 -5.34
N ARG A 34 2.86 -11.43 -5.61
CA ARG A 34 1.68 -11.32 -6.49
C ARG A 34 2.05 -10.53 -7.73
N ARG A 35 1.53 -10.93 -8.88
CA ARG A 35 1.81 -10.29 -10.16
C ARG A 35 0.52 -9.95 -10.91
N ALA A 36 0.59 -8.99 -11.82
CA ALA A 36 -0.53 -8.64 -12.69
C ALA A 36 -1.06 -9.84 -13.50
N GLN A 37 -0.17 -10.78 -13.86
CA GLN A 37 -0.55 -12.00 -14.55
C GLN A 37 -1.49 -12.90 -13.73
N ASP A 38 -1.39 -12.88 -12.39
CA ASP A 38 -2.26 -13.67 -11.52
C ASP A 38 -3.70 -13.15 -11.57
N ALA A 39 -3.88 -11.82 -11.61
CA ALA A 39 -5.18 -11.18 -11.78
C ALA A 39 -5.80 -11.50 -13.15
N ILE A 40 -5.00 -11.47 -14.22
CA ILE A 40 -5.45 -11.83 -15.57
C ILE A 40 -5.90 -13.29 -15.63
N ALA A 41 -5.16 -14.19 -15.00
CA ALA A 41 -5.52 -15.61 -14.95
C ALA A 41 -6.86 -15.82 -14.23
N GLU A 42 -7.11 -15.10 -13.13
CA GLU A 42 -8.37 -15.17 -12.40
C GLU A 42 -9.55 -14.61 -13.22
N ILE A 43 -9.36 -13.50 -13.94
CA ILE A 43 -10.38 -12.95 -14.87
C ILE A 43 -10.73 -13.98 -15.96
N HIS A 44 -9.73 -14.61 -16.58
CA HIS A 44 -9.97 -15.66 -17.58
C HIS A 44 -10.66 -16.89 -16.99
N PHE A 45 -10.31 -17.28 -15.76
CA PHE A 45 -11.00 -18.36 -15.07
C PHE A 45 -12.49 -18.04 -14.91
N TYR A 46 -12.87 -16.89 -14.36
CA TYR A 46 -14.30 -16.55 -14.24
C TYR A 46 -14.98 -16.37 -15.60
N GLY A 47 -14.30 -15.80 -16.59
CA GLY A 47 -14.81 -15.66 -17.96
C GLY A 47 -15.19 -16.99 -18.59
N THR A 48 -14.41 -18.06 -18.35
CA THR A 48 -14.70 -19.41 -18.87
C THR A 48 -15.81 -20.12 -18.09
N HIS A 49 -16.17 -19.64 -16.90
CA HIS A 49 -17.23 -20.21 -16.03
C HIS A 49 -18.57 -19.46 -16.15
N GLY A 50 -18.77 -18.68 -17.22
CA GLY A 50 -20.06 -18.07 -17.54
C GLY A 50 -20.24 -16.63 -17.06
N TYR A 51 -19.24 -16.03 -16.43
CA TYR A 51 -19.25 -14.59 -16.11
C TYR A 51 -18.91 -13.79 -17.38
N ARG A 52 -19.93 -13.15 -17.98
CA ARG A 52 -19.80 -12.44 -19.27
C ARG A 52 -19.74 -10.91 -19.14
N GLY A 53 -19.91 -10.38 -17.94
CA GLY A 53 -19.84 -8.94 -17.67
C GLY A 53 -18.62 -8.63 -16.81
N VAL A 54 -17.90 -7.57 -17.17
CA VAL A 54 -16.81 -7.01 -16.38
C VAL A 54 -17.20 -5.58 -16.01
N LEU A 55 -17.08 -5.24 -14.73
CA LEU A 55 -17.14 -3.86 -14.27
C LEU A 55 -15.71 -3.33 -14.23
N ASP A 56 -15.40 -2.40 -15.11
CA ASP A 56 -14.15 -1.67 -15.08
C ASP A 56 -14.34 -0.37 -14.28
N ALA A 57 -13.52 -0.18 -13.25
CA ALA A 57 -13.59 0.95 -12.35
C ALA A 57 -12.18 1.36 -11.94
N ASP A 58 -11.90 2.66 -12.03
CA ASP A 58 -10.63 3.26 -11.67
C ASP A 58 -10.83 4.46 -10.75
N ILE A 59 -9.83 4.74 -9.91
CA ILE A 59 -9.82 5.89 -9.01
C ILE A 59 -8.94 6.97 -9.62
N ALA A 60 -9.56 8.06 -10.07
CA ALA A 60 -8.84 9.22 -10.59
C ALA A 60 -7.89 9.79 -9.52
N ALA A 61 -6.66 10.11 -9.94
CA ALA A 61 -5.66 10.77 -9.10
C ALA A 61 -5.47 10.13 -7.71
N CYS A 62 -5.54 8.80 -7.62
CA CYS A 62 -5.58 8.05 -6.36
C CYS A 62 -4.48 8.44 -5.34
N PHE A 63 -3.26 8.75 -5.77
CA PHE A 63 -2.19 9.15 -4.85
C PHE A 63 -2.14 10.65 -4.55
N ASP A 64 -2.70 11.49 -5.43
CA ASP A 64 -2.68 12.95 -5.28
C ASP A 64 -3.89 13.46 -4.49
N GLU A 65 -5.04 12.78 -4.61
CA GLU A 65 -6.31 13.16 -3.97
C GLU A 65 -6.64 12.34 -2.71
N ILE A 66 -5.77 11.41 -2.30
CA ILE A 66 -6.01 10.64 -1.08
C ILE A 66 -5.89 11.52 0.16
N ASP A 67 -6.90 11.46 1.02
CA ASP A 67 -6.87 12.13 2.32
C ASP A 67 -5.79 11.49 3.21
N HIS A 68 -4.67 12.21 3.38
CA HIS A 68 -3.55 11.77 4.19
C HIS A 68 -3.90 11.60 5.67
N ALA A 69 -4.83 12.39 6.21
CA ALA A 69 -5.26 12.23 7.61
C ALA A 69 -6.05 10.93 7.77
N ALA A 70 -7.00 10.68 6.86
CA ALA A 70 -7.75 9.43 6.86
C ALA A 70 -6.85 8.20 6.63
N LEU A 71 -5.85 8.31 5.74
CA LEU A 71 -4.85 7.26 5.53
C LEU A 71 -4.05 6.98 6.80
N MET A 72 -3.55 8.03 7.46
CA MET A 72 -2.75 7.88 8.68
C MET A 72 -3.55 7.34 9.85
N ASP A 73 -4.83 7.69 9.98
CA ASP A 73 -5.71 7.10 10.98
C ASP A 73 -5.87 5.58 10.80
N ARG A 74 -6.00 5.12 9.55
CA ARG A 74 -6.05 3.67 9.24
C ARG A 74 -4.74 2.98 9.59
N VAL A 75 -3.61 3.62 9.31
CA VAL A 75 -2.27 3.10 9.65
C VAL A 75 -2.10 3.02 11.17
N ARG A 76 -2.48 4.07 11.91
CA ARG A 76 -2.42 4.14 13.39
C ARG A 76 -3.35 3.14 14.08
N MET A 77 -4.51 2.82 13.50
CA MET A 77 -5.38 1.77 14.03
C MET A 77 -4.67 0.40 14.06
N ARG A 78 -3.76 0.15 13.11
CA ARG A 78 -3.10 -1.15 12.98
C ARG A 78 -1.72 -1.19 13.63
N ILE A 79 -1.00 -0.07 13.64
CA ILE A 79 0.33 0.08 14.23
C ILE A 79 0.20 0.82 15.56
N LYS A 80 0.35 0.10 16.67
CA LYS A 80 0.38 0.69 18.01
C LYS A 80 1.74 1.28 18.42
N ASP A 81 2.76 1.09 17.59
CA ASP A 81 4.09 1.64 17.85
C ASP A 81 4.18 3.09 17.38
N ASN A 82 4.24 4.00 18.35
CA ASN A 82 4.31 5.43 18.10
C ASN A 82 5.53 5.83 17.25
N GLN A 83 6.67 5.13 17.35
CA GLN A 83 7.87 5.47 16.58
C GLN A 83 7.69 5.16 15.09
N VAL A 84 7.04 4.04 14.78
CA VAL A 84 6.76 3.61 13.41
C VAL A 84 5.68 4.48 12.77
N SER A 85 4.67 4.90 13.53
CA SER A 85 3.65 5.83 13.02
C SER A 85 4.21 7.22 12.74
N PHE A 86 5.10 7.75 13.59
CA PHE A 86 5.75 9.04 13.38
C PHE A 86 6.71 9.02 12.17
N ALA A 87 7.46 7.93 11.98
CA ALA A 87 8.33 7.78 10.82
C ALA A 87 7.55 7.72 9.49
N GLY A 88 6.37 7.08 9.49
CA GLY A 88 5.47 7.06 8.33
C GLY A 88 4.94 8.45 7.96
N GLU A 89 4.58 9.26 8.97
CA GLU A 89 4.11 10.63 8.78
C GLU A 89 5.19 11.54 8.18
N GLY A 90 6.42 11.46 8.69
CA GLY A 90 7.55 12.23 8.15
C GLY A 90 7.90 11.87 6.69
N ILE A 91 7.72 10.61 6.30
CA ILE A 91 7.89 10.15 4.91
C ILE A 91 6.82 10.74 3.98
N LEU A 92 5.57 10.83 4.44
CA LEU A 92 4.47 11.36 3.64
C LEU A 92 4.54 12.89 3.47
N GLU A 93 5.02 13.62 4.48
CA GLU A 93 5.23 15.06 4.40
C GLU A 93 6.51 15.46 3.64
N GLY A 94 7.32 14.49 3.18
CA GLY A 94 8.62 14.78 2.56
C GLY A 94 9.62 15.42 3.51
N ARG A 95 9.43 15.24 4.83
CA ARG A 95 10.29 15.82 5.86
C ARG A 95 11.52 14.91 6.02
N SER A 96 12.63 15.34 5.41
CA SER A 96 13.96 14.76 5.64
C SER A 96 14.24 14.69 7.16
N PRO A 97 14.82 13.60 7.70
CA PRO A 97 15.17 13.51 9.12
C PRO A 97 16.31 14.46 9.53
N ASP A 98 16.98 15.11 8.57
CA ASP A 98 18.12 15.98 8.84
C ASP A 98 17.69 17.43 9.09
N GLY A 99 17.19 17.64 10.30
CA GLY A 99 17.00 18.95 10.94
C GLY A 99 17.81 19.10 12.23
N ALA A 100 18.95 18.41 12.35
CA ALA A 100 19.83 18.50 13.51
C ALA A 100 21.28 18.83 13.12
N ARG A 101 21.50 20.14 12.90
CA ARG A 101 22.78 20.86 12.77
C ARG A 101 23.56 20.68 11.46
#